data_AF-A0A8J7ZPI3-F1
#
_entry.id   AF-A0A8J7ZPI3-F1
#
_cell.length_a   1.000
_cell.length_b   1.000
_cell.length_c   1.000
_cell.angle_alpha   90.00
_cell.angle_beta   90.00
_cell.angle_gamma   90.00
#
_symmetry.space_group_name_H-M   'P 1'
#
loop_
_entity.id
_entity.type
_entity.pdbx_description
1 polymer ?
#
loop_
_entity_poly.entity_id
_entity_poly.type
_entity_poly.pdbx_seq_one_letter_code
_entity_poly.pdbx_strand_id
1 'polypeptide(L)' 'MKGQQPKGNREDPGSGGEPQTFGQCTECGTIYPVQTVRNGELRPVGTDGTCSCGNDEFASPTEE' A
#
# COMPACT_ATOMS: atom_id res chain seq x y z
N MET A 1 -0.08 34.04 26.54
CA MET A 1 0.69 33.91 25.30
C MET A 1 0.41 32.53 24.72
N LYS A 2 -0.24 32.46 23.55
CA LYS A 2 -0.63 31.21 22.89
C LYS A 2 0.54 30.69 22.07
N GLY A 3 1.30 29.74 22.60
CA GLY A 3 2.33 29.00 21.84
C GLY A 3 1.74 27.67 21.38
N GLN A 4 1.22 27.65 20.16
CA GLN A 4 0.76 26.41 19.51
C GLN A 4 1.95 25.46 19.35
N GLN A 5 1.80 24.23 19.85
CA GLN A 5 2.66 23.11 19.51
C GLN A 5 2.84 23.03 17.99
N PRO A 6 4.06 22.82 17.46
CA PRO A 6 4.19 22.42 16.08
C PRO A 6 3.51 21.04 15.95
N LYS A 7 2.43 21.00 15.16
CA LYS A 7 1.83 19.77 14.69
C LYS A 7 2.92 19.07 13.89
N GLY A 8 3.62 18.13 14.53
CA GLY A 8 4.50 17.22 13.81
C GLY A 8 3.68 16.66 12.66
N ASN A 9 4.17 16.81 11.43
CA ASN A 9 3.78 15.95 10.33
C ASN A 9 3.99 14.52 10.84
N ARG A 10 2.92 13.89 11.35
CA ARG A 10 2.85 12.45 11.35
C ARG A 10 2.70 12.10 9.88
N GLU A 11 3.82 11.93 9.19
CA GLU A 11 3.91 10.90 8.18
C GLU A 11 3.43 9.65 8.91
N ASP A 12 2.15 9.30 8.72
CA ASP A 12 1.57 8.13 9.35
C ASP A 12 2.45 6.95 8.93
N PRO A 13 3.21 6.32 9.85
CA PRO A 13 4.16 5.28 9.47
C PRO A 13 3.44 3.97 9.09
N GLY A 14 2.12 3.96 9.14
CA GLY A 14 1.30 2.87 8.64
C GLY A 14 1.23 2.93 7.13
N SER A 15 1.99 2.04 6.49
CA SER A 15 1.71 1.50 5.15
C SER A 15 2.08 2.35 3.93
N GLY A 16 3.36 2.29 3.53
CA GLY A 16 3.72 2.18 2.11
C GLY A 16 3.12 3.19 1.12
N GLY A 17 3.04 4.48 1.43
CA GLY A 17 2.75 5.52 0.43
C GLY A 17 1.27 5.66 0.02
N GLU A 18 1.01 6.49 -1.00
CA GLU A 18 -0.35 6.74 -1.52
C GLU A 18 -0.77 5.66 -2.53
N PRO A 19 -2.01 5.13 -2.44
CA PRO A 19 -2.54 4.20 -3.44
C PRO A 19 -2.54 4.80 -4.84
N GLN A 20 -2.02 4.06 -5.82
CA GLN A 20 -1.99 4.49 -7.23
C GLN A 20 -2.97 3.69 -8.10
N THR A 21 -3.13 2.40 -7.82
CA THR A 21 -4.02 1.50 -8.56
C THR A 21 -4.49 0.34 -7.66
N PHE A 22 -5.17 -0.65 -8.22
CA PHE A 22 -5.51 -1.90 -7.56
C PHE A 22 -4.62 -3.04 -8.06
N GLY A 23 -4.22 -3.90 -7.14
CA GLY A 23 -3.47 -5.11 -7.42
C GLY A 23 -4.13 -6.31 -6.76
N GLN A 24 -4.03 -7.46 -7.42
CA GLN A 24 -4.55 -8.73 -6.96
C GLN A 24 -3.40 -9.61 -6.48
N CYS A 25 -3.54 -10.17 -5.28
CA CYS A 25 -2.62 -11.17 -4.75
C CYS A 25 -2.60 -12.39 -5.68
N THR A 26 -1.42 -12.81 -6.12
CA THR A 26 -1.24 -13.94 -7.06
C THR A 26 -1.63 -15.29 -6.44
N GLU A 27 -1.50 -15.44 -5.12
CA GLU A 27 -1.85 -16.67 -4.39
C GLU A 27 -3.34 -16.81 -4.08
N CYS A 28 -3.94 -15.85 -3.36
CA CYS A 28 -5.32 -15.99 -2.85
C CYS A 28 -6.37 -15.19 -3.65
N GLY A 29 -5.94 -14.34 -4.59
CA GLY A 29 -6.84 -13.51 -5.40
C GLY A 29 -7.45 -12.30 -4.68
N THR A 30 -7.06 -12.01 -3.44
CA THR A 30 -7.54 -10.81 -2.73
C THR A 30 -7.02 -9.53 -3.40
N ILE A 31 -7.89 -8.53 -3.55
CA ILE A 31 -7.55 -7.24 -4.16
C ILE A 31 -7.23 -6.22 -3.08
N TYR A 32 -6.12 -5.49 -3.27
CA TYR A 32 -5.68 -4.40 -2.41
C TYR A 32 -5.46 -3.12 -3.22
N PRO A 33 -5.61 -1.93 -2.60
CA PRO A 33 -4.96 -0.75 -3.11
C PRO A 33 -3.44 -0.97 -3.13
N VAL A 34 -2.79 -0.71 -4.26
CA VAL A 34 -1.35 -0.87 -4.43
C VAL A 34 -0.70 0.40 -4.93
N GLN A 35 0.59 0.53 -4.63
CA GLN A 35 1.48 1.52 -5.22
C GLN A 35 2.45 0.83 -6.18
N THR A 36 2.89 1.56 -7.22
CA THR A 36 3.98 1.13 -8.08
C THR A 36 5.29 1.65 -7.51
N VAL A 37 6.23 0.75 -7.19
CA VAL A 37 7.57 1.13 -6.72
C VAL A 37 8.56 1.28 -7.89
N ARG A 38 9.80 1.70 -7.61
CA ARG A 38 10.79 2.12 -8.65
C ARG A 38 11.14 1.06 -9.72
N ASN A 39 10.85 -0.22 -9.48
CA ASN A 39 11.06 -1.33 -10.42
C ASN A 39 9.78 -1.74 -11.19
N GLY A 40 8.66 -1.03 -10.99
CA GLY A 40 7.37 -1.41 -11.58
C GLY A 40 6.62 -2.47 -10.77
N GLU A 41 7.16 -2.93 -9.64
CA GLU A 41 6.50 -3.88 -8.76
C GLU A 41 5.32 -3.22 -8.04
N LEU A 42 4.27 -4.01 -7.83
CA LEU A 42 3.07 -3.58 -7.12
C LEU A 42 3.18 -3.97 -5.65
N ARG A 43 3.05 -2.98 -4.75
CA ARG A 43 3.07 -3.22 -3.31
C ARG A 43 1.77 -2.75 -2.66
N PRO A 44 1.16 -3.56 -1.77
CA PRO A 44 -0.08 -3.17 -1.11
C PRO A 44 0.14 -1.97 -0.19
N VAL A 45 -0.84 -1.09 -0.19
CA VAL A 45 -0.98 0.04 0.74
C VAL A 45 -2.00 -0.36 1.80
N GLY A 46 -1.87 0.16 3.02
CA GLY A 46 -2.67 -0.26 4.16
C GLY A 46 -2.19 -1.54 4.87
N THR A 47 -1.10 -2.17 4.40
CA THR A 47 -0.55 -3.40 4.98
C THR A 47 0.95 -3.26 5.32
N ASP A 48 1.55 -4.31 5.86
CA ASP A 48 3.00 -4.44 6.11
C ASP A 48 3.80 -4.80 4.84
N GLY A 49 3.18 -4.68 3.66
CA GLY A 49 3.77 -5.09 2.39
C GLY A 49 3.41 -6.52 1.98
N THR A 50 2.63 -7.24 2.80
CA THR A 50 2.14 -8.58 2.49
C THR A 50 0.61 -8.63 2.43
N CYS A 51 0.10 -9.65 1.75
CA CYS A 51 -1.30 -10.06 1.79
C CYS A 51 -1.60 -10.74 3.12
N SER A 52 -2.87 -10.72 3.54
CA SER A 52 -3.34 -11.46 4.72
C SER A 52 -3.10 -12.98 4.67
N CYS A 53 -2.91 -13.56 3.47
CA CYS A 53 -2.52 -14.96 3.31
C CYS A 53 -1.01 -15.23 3.50
N GLY A 54 -0.20 -14.19 3.66
CA GLY A 54 1.26 -14.25 3.78
C GLY A 54 2.04 -14.08 2.47
N ASN A 55 1.36 -13.99 1.33
CA ASN A 55 1.99 -13.74 0.03
C ASN A 55 2.38 -12.26 -0.14
N ASP A 56 3.48 -11.96 -0.80
CA ASP A 56 3.93 -10.60 -1.09
C ASP A 56 3.94 -10.24 -2.59
N GLU A 57 3.51 -11.17 -3.45
CA GLU A 57 3.41 -10.98 -4.89
C GLU A 57 2.02 -10.49 -5.33
N PHE A 58 2.00 -9.41 -6.11
CA PHE A 58 0.77 -8.78 -6.62
C PHE A 58 0.88 -8.52 -8.11
N ALA A 59 -0.21 -8.76 -8.84
CA ALA A 59 -0.35 -8.46 -10.26
C ALA A 59 -1.52 -7.49 -10.49
N SER A 60 -1.54 -6.81 -11.64
CA SER A 60 -2.73 -6.05 -12.06
C SER A 60 -3.90 -7.02 -12.25
N PRO A 61 -5.11 -6.71 -11.73
CA PRO A 61 -6.29 -7.50 -12.05
C PRO A 61 -6.51 -7.42 -13.57
N THR A 62 -6.66 -8.56 -14.23
CA THR A 62 -7.06 -8.59 -15.64
C THR A 62 -8.48 -8.06 -15.74
N GLU A 63 -8.66 -6.94 -16.43
CA GLU A 63 -9.99 -6.53 -16.89
C GLU A 63 -10.42 -7.53 -17.97
N GLU A 64 -11.41 -8.38 -17.67
CA GLU A 64 -12.05 -9.26 -18.66
C GLU A 64 -13.10 -8.51 -19.49
#